data_AF-A0A545UZX0-F1
#
_entry.id   AF-A0A545UZX0-F1
#
_cell.length_a   1.000
_cell.length_b   1.000
_cell.length_c   1.000
_cell.angle_alpha   90.00
_cell.angle_beta   90.00
_cell.angle_gamma   90.00
#
_symmetry.space_group_name_H-M   'P 1'
#
loop_
_entity.id
_entity.type
_entity.pdbx_description
1 polymer ?
#
loop_
_entity_poly.entity_id
_entity_poly.type
_entity_poly.pdbx_seq_one_letter_code
_entity_poly.pdbx_strand_id
1 'polypeptide(L)'
;MNLYVASVPENLLNCRRYHHHFGALWRVGSRSSAPVTSHHDTPRRLAKMVRKLKYHEQKLLRKTDFITYKQDNGHRDKEVVRRYNIQKPEDYQKYNRICGSLRQLAHRLSLLPPDNAVRRKHEELLLNKLYDMGILSSASKLSAVEHGATVSAFARRRLPVVMTRLRMAETVQAATKMIEQGHVRVGVETITDPAYLVTRSTEDFVTWSVGSKIKRNIMKYRDQLDDFELL
;
A
#
# COMPACT_ATOMS: atom_id res chain seq x y z
N MET A 1 -15.23 34.97 51.70
CA MET A 1 -15.83 33.61 51.67
C MET A 1 -16.41 33.41 50.28
N ASN A 2 -15.81 32.49 49.53
CA ASN A 2 -16.22 31.88 48.26
C ASN A 2 -16.87 32.75 47.17
N LEU A 3 -16.09 33.02 46.12
CA LEU A 3 -16.63 33.18 44.77
C LEU A 3 -16.11 32.06 43.87
N TYR A 4 -17.07 31.50 43.16
CA TYR A 4 -17.04 30.33 42.30
C TYR A 4 -16.18 30.52 41.05
N VAL A 5 -15.61 29.39 40.63
CA VAL A 5 -14.93 29.14 39.36
C VAL A 5 -15.94 29.14 38.22
N ALA A 6 -15.65 29.88 37.14
CA ALA A 6 -16.22 29.63 35.81
C ALA A 6 -15.18 29.97 34.73
N SER A 7 -15.02 29.03 33.80
CA SER A 7 -13.99 28.94 32.78
C SER A 7 -14.13 29.94 31.63
N VAL A 8 -13.00 30.45 31.15
CA VAL A 8 -12.84 31.20 29.90
C VAL A 8 -12.17 30.30 28.85
N PRO A 9 -12.63 30.26 27.59
CA PRO A 9 -11.83 29.81 26.45
C PRO A 9 -11.25 31.02 25.69
N GLU A 10 -10.01 30.91 25.20
CA GLU A 10 -9.52 31.57 23.96
C GLU A 10 -8.01 31.33 23.80
N ASN A 11 -7.63 30.66 22.70
CA ASN A 11 -6.24 30.58 22.24
C ASN A 11 -6.14 31.31 20.90
N LEU A 12 -5.58 32.51 20.94
CA LEU A 12 -5.12 33.27 19.78
C LEU A 12 -3.58 33.24 19.72
N LEU A 13 -3.11 33.09 18.49
CA LEU A 13 -1.73 33.08 18.04
C LEU A 13 -0.91 34.26 18.61
N ASN A 14 0.37 34.02 18.95
CA ASN A 14 1.40 34.99 18.60
C ASN A 14 2.84 34.47 18.49
N CYS A 15 3.53 35.12 17.56
CA CYS A 15 4.93 35.25 17.21
C CYS A 15 6.03 35.03 18.26
N ARG A 16 7.19 34.55 17.77
CA ARG A 16 8.61 35.02 17.98
C ARG A 16 9.52 33.97 17.30
N ARG A 17 10.30 34.20 16.23
CA ARG A 17 11.34 35.20 15.90
C ARG A 17 12.37 35.41 17.01
N TYR A 18 13.55 34.82 16.84
CA TYR A 18 14.82 35.33 17.36
C TYR A 18 15.93 35.16 16.30
N HIS A 19 16.62 36.28 16.07
CA HIS A 19 17.78 36.53 15.24
C HIS A 19 19.10 36.30 16.02
N HIS A 20 20.22 36.46 15.30
CA HIS A 20 21.61 36.77 15.74
C HIS A 20 22.59 35.58 15.79
N HIS A 21 23.83 35.64 15.29
CA HIS A 21 24.62 36.64 14.53
C HIS A 21 25.96 36.00 14.07
N PHE A 22 26.79 36.80 13.37
CA PHE A 22 28.19 36.59 12.92
C PHE A 22 28.35 35.82 11.60
N GLY A 23 28.95 36.34 10.52
CA GLY A 23 29.77 37.53 10.31
C GLY A 23 31.15 37.12 9.79
N ALA A 24 31.45 37.37 8.51
CA ALA A 24 32.81 37.60 7.99
C ALA A 24 32.80 38.05 6.53
N LEU A 25 33.31 39.26 6.32
CA LEU A 25 33.83 39.82 5.07
C LEU A 25 34.92 38.91 4.47
N TRP A 26 35.06 38.89 3.14
CA TRP A 26 36.24 39.37 2.40
C TRP A 26 35.98 39.25 0.89
N ARG A 27 36.24 40.36 0.17
CA ARG A 27 36.18 40.49 -1.29
C ARG A 27 37.63 40.54 -1.81
N VAL A 28 37.80 40.06 -3.04
CA VAL A 28 38.79 40.44 -4.08
C VAL A 28 39.57 39.23 -4.59
N GLY A 29 39.57 39.03 -5.92
CA GLY A 29 40.58 38.23 -6.60
C GLY A 29 40.10 37.45 -7.82
N SER A 30 39.92 38.15 -8.94
CA SER A 30 39.82 37.58 -10.28
C SER A 30 41.01 36.68 -10.63
N ARG A 31 40.77 35.41 -10.94
CA ARG A 31 41.63 34.60 -11.82
C ARG A 31 40.77 33.70 -12.70
N SER A 32 40.94 33.90 -14.00
CA SER A 32 40.54 33.00 -15.07
C SER A 32 41.20 31.63 -14.89
N SER A 33 40.40 30.57 -14.83
CA SER A 33 40.88 29.19 -14.98
C SER A 33 39.87 28.43 -15.83
N ALA A 34 40.34 27.95 -16.98
CA ALA A 34 39.60 27.17 -17.97
C ALA A 34 38.97 25.90 -17.34
N PRO A 35 37.83 25.40 -17.87
CA PRO A 35 37.25 24.17 -17.38
C PRO A 35 38.09 22.96 -17.84
N VAL A 36 38.66 22.27 -16.86
CA VAL A 36 39.22 20.92 -16.99
C VAL A 36 38.08 19.97 -17.34
N THR A 37 38.20 19.31 -18.48
CA THR A 37 37.36 18.19 -18.90
C THR A 37 37.52 17.04 -17.91
N SER A 38 36.52 16.78 -17.08
CA SER A 38 36.43 15.54 -16.30
C SER A 38 35.38 14.62 -16.92
N HIS A 39 35.86 13.44 -17.26
CA HIS A 39 35.06 12.31 -17.72
C HIS A 39 34.21 11.74 -16.58
N HIS A 40 33.04 11.21 -16.97
CA HIS A 40 32.18 10.27 -16.25
C HIS A 40 31.39 10.78 -15.05
N ASP A 41 30.11 11.05 -15.30
CA ASP A 41 29.04 10.34 -14.58
C ASP A 41 27.76 10.36 -15.42
N THR A 42 27.52 9.28 -16.17
CA THR A 42 26.26 9.07 -16.88
C THR A 42 25.22 8.53 -15.88
N PRO A 43 24.08 9.21 -15.66
CA PRO A 43 22.99 8.62 -14.89
C PRO A 43 22.54 7.36 -15.62
N ARG A 44 22.44 6.24 -14.88
CA ARG A 44 22.01 4.93 -15.39
C ARG A 44 20.86 5.10 -16.36
N ARG A 45 21.18 4.99 -17.65
CA ARG A 45 20.23 5.08 -18.76
C ARG A 45 19.19 3.99 -18.53
N LEU A 46 17.97 4.38 -18.19
CA LEU A 46 16.80 3.62 -18.58
C LEU A 46 16.94 3.42 -20.09
N ALA A 47 17.30 2.22 -20.51
CA ALA A 47 17.48 1.86 -21.90
C ALA A 47 16.14 2.09 -22.62
N LYS A 48 15.98 3.28 -23.19
CA LYS A 48 14.86 3.61 -24.06
C LYS A 48 15.13 2.84 -25.34
N MET A 49 14.44 1.72 -25.53
CA MET A 49 14.65 0.75 -26.63
C MET A 49 14.57 1.35 -28.05
N VAL A 50 14.12 2.60 -28.19
CA VAL A 50 14.06 3.30 -29.48
C VAL A 50 14.60 4.72 -29.31
N ARG A 51 15.33 5.20 -30.32
CA ARG A 51 15.80 6.60 -30.38
C ARG A 51 14.62 7.56 -30.26
N LYS A 52 14.86 8.77 -29.74
CA LYS A 52 13.85 9.83 -29.73
C LYS A 52 13.52 10.21 -31.19
N LEU A 53 12.24 10.17 -31.56
CA LEU A 53 11.77 10.60 -32.88
C LEU A 53 11.95 12.12 -33.04
N LYS A 54 12.31 12.56 -34.25
CA LYS A 54 12.35 13.97 -34.64
C LYS A 54 10.92 14.50 -34.77
N TYR A 55 10.76 15.82 -34.78
CA TYR A 55 9.44 16.47 -34.82
C TYR A 55 8.56 16.01 -36.00
N HIS A 56 9.12 15.94 -37.21
CA HIS A 56 8.38 15.49 -38.40
C HIS A 56 8.00 14.00 -38.31
N GLU A 57 8.88 13.16 -37.77
CA GLU A 57 8.62 11.73 -37.57
C GLU A 57 7.51 11.50 -36.54
N GLN A 58 7.52 12.23 -35.43
CA GLN A 58 6.48 12.17 -34.40
C GLN A 58 5.13 12.70 -34.92
N LYS A 59 5.15 13.70 -35.81
CA LYS A 59 3.94 14.23 -36.46
C LYS A 59 3.26 13.18 -37.35
N LEU A 60 4.04 12.31 -38.00
CA LEU A 60 3.54 11.17 -38.78
C LEU A 60 3.14 9.99 -37.87
N LEU A 61 3.99 9.64 -36.91
CA LEU A 61 3.87 8.48 -36.04
C LEU A 61 3.19 8.81 -34.70
N ARG A 62 2.06 9.52 -34.72
CA ARG A 62 1.39 9.99 -33.49
C ARG A 62 0.81 8.86 -32.63
N LYS A 63 0.37 7.77 -33.28
CA LYS A 63 -0.29 6.63 -32.62
C LYS A 63 0.69 5.48 -32.31
N THR A 64 1.95 5.64 -32.71
CA THR A 64 2.95 4.56 -32.63
C THR A 64 3.66 4.65 -31.29
N ASP A 65 3.33 3.74 -30.40
CA ASP A 65 4.10 3.45 -29.19
C ASP A 65 4.26 1.94 -29.08
N PHE A 66 5.50 1.49 -28.86
CA PHE A 66 5.84 0.07 -28.69
C PHE A 66 5.69 -0.40 -27.25
N ILE A 67 5.57 0.54 -26.29
CA ILE A 67 5.55 0.23 -24.86
C ILE A 67 4.12 0.21 -24.34
N THR A 68 3.29 1.20 -24.70
CA THR A 68 1.93 1.32 -24.19
C THR A 68 0.90 1.13 -25.31
N TYR A 69 0.27 -0.04 -25.33
CA TYR A 69 -0.87 -0.28 -26.21
C TYR A 69 -2.17 0.09 -25.48
N LYS A 70 -3.21 0.45 -26.24
CA LYS A 70 -4.53 0.79 -25.67
C LYS A 70 -5.12 -0.36 -24.84
N GLN A 71 -4.88 -1.61 -25.26
CA GLN A 71 -5.33 -2.81 -24.55
C GLN A 71 -4.67 -2.98 -23.17
N ASP A 72 -3.49 -2.40 -22.96
CA ASP A 72 -2.73 -2.53 -21.71
C ASP A 72 -3.34 -1.70 -20.57
N ASN A 73 -4.36 -0.86 -20.86
CA ASN A 73 -5.04 -0.01 -19.89
C ASN A 73 -4.07 0.77 -18.98
N GLY A 74 -2.98 1.27 -19.57
CA GLY A 74 -1.94 2.02 -18.85
C GLY A 74 -1.04 1.17 -17.93
N HIS A 75 -0.91 -0.14 -18.16
CA HIS A 75 -0.11 -1.06 -17.35
C HIS A 75 -0.49 -1.09 -15.85
N ARG A 76 -1.76 -0.82 -15.56
CA ARG A 76 -2.31 -0.80 -14.20
C ARG A 76 -2.13 -2.15 -13.48
N ASP A 77 -2.19 -3.24 -14.23
CA ASP A 77 -1.90 -4.59 -13.75
C ASP A 77 -0.48 -4.69 -13.18
N LYS A 78 0.53 -4.30 -13.96
CA LYS A 78 1.95 -4.33 -13.57
C LYS A 78 2.23 -3.37 -12.42
N GLU A 79 1.57 -2.22 -12.41
CA GLU A 79 1.70 -1.25 -11.31
C GLU A 79 1.23 -1.85 -9.98
N VAL A 80 0.03 -2.44 -9.96
CA VAL A 80 -0.55 -3.06 -8.75
C VAL A 80 0.26 -4.28 -8.32
N VAL A 81 0.67 -5.13 -9.27
CA VAL A 81 1.50 -6.31 -9.02
C VAL A 81 2.82 -5.93 -8.37
N ARG A 82 3.50 -4.90 -8.88
CA ARG A 82 4.76 -4.39 -8.31
C ARG A 82 4.56 -3.77 -6.94
N ARG A 83 3.50 -2.97 -6.76
CA ARG A 83 3.23 -2.24 -5.52
C ARG A 83 2.99 -3.18 -4.34
N TYR A 84 2.25 -4.27 -4.55
CA TYR A 84 1.89 -5.22 -3.49
C TYR A 84 2.70 -6.52 -3.53
N ASN A 85 3.78 -6.57 -4.32
CA ASN A 85 4.64 -7.74 -4.47
C ASN A 85 3.86 -9.03 -4.80
N ILE A 86 2.92 -8.96 -5.74
CA ILE A 86 2.17 -10.13 -6.19
C ILE A 86 3.09 -10.98 -7.07
N GLN A 87 3.28 -12.25 -6.72
CA GLN A 87 4.21 -13.12 -7.44
C GLN A 87 3.66 -13.64 -8.77
N LYS A 88 2.38 -14.04 -8.78
CA LYS A 88 1.72 -14.61 -9.96
C LYS A 88 0.88 -13.53 -10.64
N PRO A 89 1.16 -13.15 -11.90
CA PRO A 89 0.33 -12.19 -12.63
C PRO A 89 -1.12 -12.65 -12.79
N GLU A 90 -1.36 -13.96 -12.80
CA GLU A 90 -2.70 -14.56 -12.84
C GLU A 90 -3.58 -14.16 -11.65
N ASP A 91 -2.99 -13.96 -10.46
CA ASP A 91 -3.75 -13.57 -9.27
C ASP A 91 -4.43 -12.23 -9.48
N TYR A 92 -3.75 -11.29 -10.15
CA TYR A 92 -4.34 -10.00 -10.50
C TYR A 92 -5.58 -10.17 -11.39
N GLN A 93 -5.51 -11.04 -12.39
CA GLN A 93 -6.62 -11.31 -13.30
C GLN A 93 -7.79 -12.00 -12.56
N LYS A 94 -7.51 -12.95 -11.67
CA LYS A 94 -8.50 -13.62 -10.82
C LYS A 94 -9.23 -12.62 -9.93
N TYR A 95 -8.49 -11.75 -9.23
CA TYR A 95 -9.10 -10.70 -8.41
C TYR A 95 -9.91 -9.69 -9.25
N ASN A 96 -9.44 -9.35 -10.45
CA ASN A 96 -10.15 -8.43 -11.33
C ASN A 96 -11.50 -9.03 -11.77
N ARG A 97 -11.54 -10.32 -12.08
CA ARG A 97 -12.78 -11.03 -12.41
C ARG A 97 -13.77 -11.02 -11.23
N ILE A 98 -13.29 -11.33 -10.02
CA ILE A 98 -14.11 -11.30 -8.80
C ILE A 98 -14.66 -9.89 -8.55
N CYS A 99 -13.83 -8.85 -8.67
CA CYS A 99 -14.28 -7.46 -8.55
C CYS A 99 -15.36 -7.11 -9.59
N GLY A 100 -15.20 -7.58 -10.83
CA GLY A 100 -16.19 -7.42 -11.89
C GLY A 100 -17.52 -8.07 -11.55
N SER A 101 -17.50 -9.32 -11.08
CA SER A 101 -18.71 -10.04 -10.64
C SER A 101 -19.41 -9.36 -9.46
N LEU A 102 -18.65 -8.87 -8.47
CA LEU A 102 -19.19 -8.12 -7.33
C LEU A 102 -19.88 -6.82 -7.76
N ARG A 103 -19.24 -6.06 -8.66
CA ARG A 103 -19.84 -4.83 -9.22
C ARG A 103 -21.08 -5.12 -10.05
N GLN A 104 -21.06 -6.20 -10.84
CA GLN A 104 -22.22 -6.61 -11.62
C GLN A 104 -23.39 -7.00 -10.72
N LEU A 105 -23.12 -7.70 -9.61
CA LEU A 105 -24.13 -8.02 -8.60
C LEU A 105 -24.69 -6.74 -7.96
N ALA A 106 -23.84 -5.81 -7.53
CA ALA A 106 -24.27 -4.53 -6.97
C ALA A 106 -25.10 -3.72 -7.96
N HIS A 107 -24.72 -3.72 -9.24
CA HIS A 107 -25.48 -3.05 -10.29
C HIS A 107 -26.86 -3.69 -10.50
N ARG A 108 -26.95 -5.03 -10.53
CA ARG A 108 -28.25 -5.73 -10.61
C ARG A 108 -29.14 -5.45 -9.40
N LEU A 109 -28.56 -5.34 -8.20
CA LEU A 109 -29.31 -4.95 -6.99
C LEU A 109 -29.84 -3.51 -7.09
N SER A 110 -29.06 -2.60 -7.69
CA SER A 110 -29.46 -1.21 -7.93
C SER A 110 -30.66 -1.10 -8.88
N LEU A 111 -30.77 -2.00 -9.86
CA LEU A 111 -31.88 -2.03 -10.83
C LEU A 111 -33.21 -2.52 -10.26
N LEU A 112 -33.20 -3.23 -9.12
CA LEU A 112 -34.43 -3.69 -8.46
C LEU A 112 -35.15 -2.52 -7.77
N PRO A 113 -36.47 -2.55 -7.61
CA PRO A 113 -37.19 -1.51 -6.88
C PRO A 113 -36.74 -1.44 -5.40
N PRO A 114 -36.65 -0.24 -4.80
CA PRO A 114 -36.12 -0.06 -3.44
C PRO A 114 -36.98 -0.73 -2.36
N ASP A 115 -38.27 -0.90 -2.62
CA ASP A 115 -39.21 -1.46 -1.65
C ASP A 115 -39.08 -2.99 -1.50
N ASN A 116 -38.44 -3.67 -2.45
CA ASN A 116 -38.35 -5.12 -2.46
C ASN A 116 -37.53 -5.66 -1.27
N ALA A 117 -38.11 -6.57 -0.50
CA ALA A 117 -37.46 -7.21 0.64
C ALA A 117 -36.19 -8.00 0.25
N VAL A 118 -36.17 -8.60 -0.95
CA VAL A 118 -35.02 -9.36 -1.46
C VAL A 118 -33.82 -8.44 -1.69
N ARG A 119 -34.06 -7.23 -2.22
CA ARG A 119 -33.02 -6.23 -2.45
C ARG A 119 -32.34 -5.85 -1.13
N ARG A 120 -33.11 -5.44 -0.12
CA ARG A 120 -32.58 -5.02 1.19
C ARG A 120 -31.76 -6.12 1.86
N LYS A 121 -32.28 -7.36 1.86
CA LYS A 121 -31.57 -8.53 2.42
C LYS A 121 -30.22 -8.77 1.74
N HIS A 122 -30.18 -8.78 0.40
CA HIS A 122 -28.94 -9.05 -0.31
C HIS A 122 -27.97 -7.86 -0.30
N GLU A 123 -28.46 -6.62 -0.24
CA GLU A 123 -27.61 -5.45 -0.01
C GLU A 123 -26.90 -5.55 1.33
N GLU A 124 -27.63 -5.85 2.41
CA GLU A 124 -27.06 -6.02 3.75
C GLU A 124 -26.06 -7.18 3.80
N LEU A 125 -26.41 -8.35 3.24
CA LEU A 125 -25.51 -9.51 3.19
C LEU A 125 -24.23 -9.21 2.41
N LEU A 126 -24.33 -8.52 1.27
CA LEU A 126 -23.18 -8.15 0.45
C LEU A 126 -22.26 -7.17 1.19
N LEU A 127 -22.85 -6.14 1.80
CA LEU A 127 -22.10 -5.11 2.53
C LEU A 127 -21.42 -5.67 3.77
N ASN A 128 -22.12 -6.47 4.57
CA ASN A 128 -21.57 -7.12 5.75
C ASN A 128 -20.43 -8.07 5.37
N LYS A 129 -20.63 -8.92 4.35
CA LYS A 129 -19.58 -9.85 3.90
C LYS A 129 -18.32 -9.14 3.42
N LEU A 130 -18.46 -8.06 2.63
CA LEU A 130 -17.32 -7.28 2.14
C LEU A 130 -16.62 -6.48 3.25
N TYR A 131 -17.38 -6.04 4.25
CA TYR A 131 -16.85 -5.39 5.44
C TYR A 131 -16.04 -6.36 6.30
N ASP A 132 -16.59 -7.54 6.61
CA ASP A 132 -15.92 -8.59 7.39
C ASP A 132 -14.61 -9.06 6.74
N MET A 133 -14.62 -9.21 5.41
CA MET A 133 -13.40 -9.52 4.65
C MET A 133 -12.38 -8.37 4.63
N GLY A 134 -12.79 -7.15 4.98
CA GLY A 134 -11.92 -5.98 5.06
C GLY A 134 -11.68 -5.27 3.73
N ILE A 135 -12.47 -5.57 2.70
CA ILE A 135 -12.36 -4.93 1.37
C ILE A 135 -12.94 -3.51 1.43
N LEU A 136 -14.09 -3.36 2.10
CA LEU A 136 -14.72 -2.07 2.34
C LEU A 136 -14.37 -1.55 3.73
N SER A 137 -14.28 -0.23 3.85
CA SER A 137 -14.05 0.44 5.13
C SER A 137 -15.33 0.67 5.93
N SER A 138 -16.48 0.73 5.28
CA SER A 138 -17.80 0.94 5.88
C SER A 138 -18.85 0.11 5.13
N ALA A 139 -19.84 -0.40 5.86
CA ALA A 139 -20.94 -1.21 5.33
C ALA A 139 -22.22 -0.38 5.05
N SER A 140 -22.16 0.96 5.05
CA SER A 140 -23.37 1.79 5.07
C SER A 140 -24.06 2.01 3.71
N LYS A 141 -23.35 1.91 2.58
CA LYS A 141 -23.86 2.34 1.26
C LYS A 141 -23.46 1.36 0.17
N LEU A 142 -24.41 0.99 -0.70
CA LEU A 142 -24.15 0.12 -1.86
C LEU A 142 -23.16 0.75 -2.86
N SER A 143 -23.14 2.08 -2.97
CA SER A 143 -22.18 2.82 -3.81
C SER A 143 -20.71 2.58 -3.42
N ALA A 144 -20.46 2.20 -2.17
CA ALA A 144 -19.12 1.82 -1.72
C ALA A 144 -18.61 0.55 -2.44
N VAL A 145 -19.50 -0.34 -2.91
CA VAL A 145 -19.11 -1.54 -3.65
C VAL A 145 -18.56 -1.17 -5.03
N GLU A 146 -19.20 -0.25 -5.74
CA GLU A 146 -18.82 0.11 -7.11
C GLU A 146 -17.38 0.65 -7.18
N HIS A 147 -17.07 1.61 -6.31
CA HIS A 147 -15.76 2.26 -6.28
C HIS A 147 -14.75 1.60 -5.32
N GLY A 148 -15.23 0.96 -4.25
CA GLY A 148 -14.39 0.38 -3.20
C GLY A 148 -13.92 -1.05 -3.49
N ALA A 149 -14.71 -1.86 -4.19
CA ALA A 149 -14.33 -3.24 -4.56
C ALA A 149 -13.32 -3.22 -5.72
N THR A 150 -12.06 -2.93 -5.39
CA THR A 150 -10.94 -2.86 -6.34
C THR A 150 -9.95 -3.99 -6.11
N VAL A 151 -9.19 -4.35 -7.15
CA VAL A 151 -8.10 -5.33 -7.04
C VAL A 151 -7.07 -4.92 -5.99
N SER A 152 -6.79 -3.62 -5.88
CA SER A 152 -5.93 -3.07 -4.84
C SER A 152 -6.48 -3.28 -3.42
N ALA A 153 -7.80 -3.28 -3.23
CA ALA A 153 -8.40 -3.58 -1.94
C ALA A 153 -8.17 -5.05 -1.54
N PHE A 154 -8.31 -5.99 -2.47
CA PHE A 154 -7.95 -7.40 -2.26
C PHE A 154 -6.46 -7.58 -2.00
N ALA A 155 -5.61 -6.95 -2.80
CA ALA A 155 -4.16 -7.04 -2.65
C ALA A 155 -3.68 -6.51 -1.28
N ARG A 156 -4.33 -5.48 -0.73
CA ARG A 156 -4.05 -4.96 0.62
C ARG A 156 -4.46 -5.92 1.75
N ARG A 157 -5.36 -6.87 1.50
CA ARG A 157 -5.75 -7.90 2.47
C ARG A 157 -4.89 -9.17 2.39
N ARG A 158 -3.91 -9.23 1.48
CA ARG A 158 -2.93 -10.33 1.45
C ARG A 158 -2.04 -10.27 2.68
N LEU A 159 -1.69 -11.44 3.20
CA LEU A 159 -0.89 -11.62 4.42
C LEU A 159 0.39 -10.75 4.47
N PRO A 160 1.23 -10.66 3.41
CA PRO A 160 2.44 -9.84 3.46
C PRO A 160 2.16 -8.35 3.69
N VAL A 161 1.09 -7.82 3.08
CA VAL A 161 0.74 -6.39 3.19
C VAL A 161 0.15 -6.07 4.56
N VAL A 162 -0.66 -6.99 5.09
CA VAL A 162 -1.21 -6.88 6.46
C VAL A 162 -0.08 -6.91 7.49
N MET A 163 0.91 -7.80 7.33
CA MET A 163 2.08 -7.84 8.21
C MET A 163 2.89 -6.54 8.21
N THR A 164 3.09 -5.91 7.04
CA THR A 164 3.76 -4.61 6.96
C THR A 164 2.95 -3.52 7.66
N ARG A 165 1.61 -3.55 7.56
CA ARG A 165 0.73 -2.62 8.28
C ARG A 165 0.82 -2.81 9.80
N LEU A 166 0.88 -4.05 10.28
CA LEU A 166 1.06 -4.41 11.69
C LEU A 166 2.49 -4.21 12.21
N ARG A 167 3.41 -3.71 11.37
CA ARG A 167 4.83 -3.50 11.71
C ARG A 167 5.58 -4.77 12.11
N MET A 168 5.12 -5.95 11.70
CA MET A 168 5.87 -7.21 11.83
C MET A 168 7.03 -7.29 10.84
N ALA A 169 6.90 -6.59 9.71
CA ALA A 169 7.89 -6.52 8.66
C ALA A 169 8.06 -5.07 8.20
N GLU A 170 9.29 -4.67 7.87
CA GLU A 170 9.57 -3.32 7.36
C GLU A 170 9.06 -3.12 5.92
N THR A 171 9.19 -4.15 5.09
CA THR A 171 8.82 -4.12 3.66
C THR A 171 7.96 -5.33 3.29
N VAL A 172 7.15 -5.18 2.24
CA VAL A 172 6.27 -6.26 1.73
C VAL A 172 7.10 -7.43 1.18
N GLN A 173 8.27 -7.13 0.59
CA GLN A 173 9.19 -8.14 0.08
C GLN A 173 9.81 -8.97 1.22
N ALA A 174 10.21 -8.32 2.32
CA ALA A 174 10.69 -9.02 3.51
C ALA A 174 9.57 -9.87 4.13
N ALA A 175 8.35 -9.34 4.24
CA ALA A 175 7.19 -10.08 4.72
C ALA A 175 6.94 -11.35 3.88
N THR A 176 7.00 -11.22 2.56
CA THR A 176 6.83 -12.36 1.62
C THR A 176 7.85 -13.46 1.91
N LYS A 177 9.13 -13.12 2.04
CA LYS A 177 10.20 -14.08 2.34
C LYS A 177 10.00 -14.77 3.70
N MET A 178 9.57 -14.05 4.73
CA MET A 178 9.34 -14.61 6.05
C MET A 178 8.15 -15.59 6.08
N ILE A 179 7.12 -15.32 5.27
CA ILE A 179 5.98 -16.23 5.08
C ILE A 179 6.42 -17.49 4.34
N GLU A 180 7.16 -17.35 3.23
CA GLU A 180 7.68 -18.49 2.47
C GLU A 180 8.58 -19.41 3.30
N GLN A 181 9.35 -18.84 4.25
CA GLN A 181 10.17 -19.58 5.20
C GLN A 181 9.37 -20.26 6.32
N GLY A 182 8.06 -19.97 6.46
CA GLY A 182 7.20 -20.57 7.47
C GLY A 182 7.31 -19.94 8.87
N HIS A 183 7.75 -18.69 8.97
CA HIS A 183 7.88 -17.99 10.25
C HIS A 183 6.57 -17.40 10.79
N VAL A 184 5.50 -17.42 10.00
CA VAL A 184 4.24 -16.74 10.31
C VAL A 184 3.11 -17.76 10.44
N ARG A 185 2.25 -17.54 11.43
CA ARG A 185 1.00 -18.29 11.61
C ARG A 185 -0.18 -17.33 11.75
N VAL A 186 -1.37 -17.81 11.42
CA VAL A 186 -2.62 -17.11 11.69
C VAL A 186 -3.46 -18.02 12.57
N GLY A 187 -3.69 -17.58 13.81
CA GLY A 187 -4.26 -18.46 14.84
C GLY A 187 -3.29 -19.58 15.19
N VAL A 188 -3.69 -20.83 14.93
CA VAL A 188 -2.91 -22.02 15.27
C VAL A 188 -2.08 -22.57 14.09
N GLU A 189 -2.47 -22.26 12.85
CA GLU A 189 -1.88 -22.84 11.65
C GLU A 189 -0.77 -21.97 11.05
N THR A 190 0.36 -22.59 10.72
CA THR A 190 1.47 -21.93 10.00
C THR A 190 1.12 -21.77 8.53
N ILE A 191 1.27 -20.55 8.00
CA ILE A 191 0.93 -20.23 6.61
C ILE A 191 2.21 -20.04 5.81
N THR A 192 2.32 -20.76 4.69
CA THR A 192 3.45 -20.67 3.74
C THR A 192 3.09 -19.92 2.46
N ASP A 193 1.80 -19.77 2.14
CA ASP A 193 1.35 -19.07 0.93
C ASP A 193 1.18 -17.55 1.16
N PRO A 194 1.95 -16.67 0.47
CA PRO A 194 1.79 -15.22 0.55
C PRO A 194 0.49 -14.72 -0.11
N ALA A 195 -0.24 -15.56 -0.85
CA ALA A 195 -1.55 -15.23 -1.41
C ALA A 195 -2.71 -15.39 -0.42
N TYR A 196 -2.45 -15.87 0.80
CA TYR A 196 -3.46 -15.97 1.85
C TYR A 196 -4.11 -14.61 2.16
N LEU A 197 -5.45 -14.59 2.15
CA LEU A 197 -6.23 -13.38 2.38
C LEU A 197 -6.69 -13.33 3.84
N VAL A 198 -6.23 -12.32 4.57
CA VAL A 198 -6.54 -12.12 5.98
C VAL A 198 -7.83 -11.29 6.09
N THR A 199 -8.83 -11.79 6.80
CA THR A 199 -10.08 -11.09 7.10
C THR A 199 -9.90 -10.15 8.30
N ARG A 200 -10.87 -9.27 8.59
CA ARG A 200 -10.73 -8.34 9.73
C ARG A 200 -10.62 -9.09 11.06
N SER A 201 -11.44 -10.12 11.26
CA SER A 201 -11.42 -10.91 12.50
C SER A 201 -10.16 -11.77 12.63
N THR A 202 -9.60 -12.26 11.52
CA THR A 202 -8.38 -13.07 11.55
C THR A 202 -7.09 -12.26 11.64
N GLU A 203 -7.16 -10.94 11.44
CA GLU A 203 -6.00 -10.04 11.48
C GLU A 203 -5.33 -9.99 12.86
N ASP A 204 -6.11 -10.06 13.94
CA ASP A 204 -5.59 -10.00 15.31
C ASP A 204 -4.82 -11.27 15.72
N PHE A 205 -5.04 -12.38 15.01
CA PHE A 205 -4.38 -13.66 15.28
C PHE A 205 -3.12 -13.89 14.44
N VAL A 206 -2.68 -12.89 13.65
CA VAL A 206 -1.43 -12.97 12.87
C VAL A 206 -0.25 -12.83 13.83
N THR A 207 0.49 -13.92 14.03
CA THR A 207 1.64 -13.97 14.96
C THR A 207 2.80 -14.78 14.41
N TRP A 208 3.97 -14.73 15.07
CA TRP A 208 5.09 -15.59 14.72
C TRP A 208 4.80 -17.06 15.06
N SER A 209 5.31 -17.98 14.24
CA SER A 209 5.23 -19.42 14.50
C SER A 209 6.06 -19.81 15.74
N VAL A 210 5.69 -20.94 16.34
CA VAL A 210 6.42 -21.53 17.47
C VAL A 210 7.84 -21.91 17.00
N GLY A 211 8.85 -21.61 17.80
CA GLY A 211 10.25 -21.87 17.45
C GLY A 211 10.84 -20.91 16.39
N SER A 212 10.12 -19.87 15.97
CA SER A 212 10.63 -18.91 14.99
C SER A 212 11.88 -18.18 15.50
N LYS A 213 12.97 -18.24 14.71
CA LYS A 213 14.22 -17.52 14.99
C LYS A 213 14.01 -16.00 15.04
N ILE A 214 13.02 -15.49 14.30
CA ILE A 214 12.67 -14.07 14.31
C ILE A 214 12.05 -13.68 15.65
N LYS A 215 11.12 -14.49 16.18
CA LYS A 215 10.56 -14.27 17.53
C LYS A 215 11.68 -14.25 18.57
N ARG A 216 12.61 -15.21 18.50
CA ARG A 216 13.78 -15.27 19.40
C ARG A 216 14.62 -14.00 19.34
N ASN A 217 14.94 -13.52 18.14
CA ASN A 217 15.73 -12.30 17.95
C ASN A 217 15.01 -11.07 18.52
N ILE A 218 13.68 -10.98 18.35
CA ILE A 218 12.88 -9.87 18.91
C ILE A 218 12.88 -9.92 20.44
N MET A 219 12.68 -11.09 21.04
CA MET A 219 12.69 -11.25 22.51
C MET A 219 14.08 -10.99 23.11
N LYS A 220 15.14 -11.45 22.42
CA LYS A 220 16.52 -11.16 22.79
C LYS A 220 16.83 -9.66 22.72
N TYR A 221 16.37 -8.97 21.68
CA TYR A 221 16.53 -7.51 21.58
C TYR A 221 15.81 -6.75 22.68
N ARG A 222 14.72 -7.32 23.21
CA ARG A 222 13.93 -6.76 24.33
C ARG A 222 14.43 -7.20 25.70
N ASP A 223 15.49 -8.01 25.78
CA ASP A 223 15.99 -8.65 27.01
C ASP A 223 14.92 -9.46 27.78
N GLN A 224 13.95 -10.02 27.05
CA GLN A 224 12.84 -10.82 27.57
C GLN A 224 12.91 -12.28 27.09
N LEU A 225 14.10 -12.74 26.71
CA LEU A 225 14.27 -14.10 26.22
C LEU A 225 14.18 -15.08 27.41
N ASP A 226 13.16 -15.92 27.38
CA ASP A 226 13.04 -17.07 28.28
C ASP A 226 13.52 -18.34 27.56
N ASP A 227 14.57 -18.96 28.09
CA ASP A 227 15.18 -20.16 27.50
C ASP A 227 14.36 -21.43 27.77
N PHE A 228 13.35 -21.41 28.65
CA PHE A 228 12.46 -22.54 28.88
C PHE A 228 11.50 -22.81 27.70
N GLU A 229 11.13 -21.81 26.90
CA GLU A 229 10.31 -22.00 25.69
C GLU A 229 11.07 -22.74 24.56
N LEU A 230 12.37 -23.05 24.74
CA LEU A 230 13.25 -23.65 23.73
C LEU A 230 13.48 -25.16 23.90
N LEU A 231 13.13 -25.73 25.05
CA LEU A 231 13.23 -27.17 25.37
C LEU A 231 11.97 -27.93 24.91
#